data_AF-A0A9C6XU43-F1
#
_entry.id   AF-A0A9C6XU43-F1
#
_cell.length_a   1.000
_cell.length_b   1.000
_cell.length_c   1.000
_cell.angle_alpha   90.00
_cell.angle_beta   90.00
_cell.angle_gamma   90.00
#
_symmetry.space_group_name_H-M   'P 1'
#
loop_
_entity.id
_entity.type
_entity.pdbx_description
1 polymer ?
#
loop_
_entity_poly.entity_id
_entity_poly.type
_entity_poly.pdbx_seq_one_letter_code
_entity_poly.pdbx_strand_id
1 'polypeptide(L)'
;MYEVAAPDAATVRRHIDNSLAIGVPVIIGEFSDRQSGKPVDYKSIMQYCSERSVGWLAWSWHGNNEDTANMDLSRGVNGGLTSLGSEIIYGAHGIQSQSKIPNIW
;
A
#
# COMPACT_ATOMS: atom_id res chain seq x y z
N MET A 1 6.32 -1.52 3.76
CA MET A 1 5.68 -1.37 5.08
C MET A 1 4.77 -2.56 5.26
N TYR A 2 5.23 -3.53 6.04
CA TYR A 2 4.56 -4.81 6.25
C TYR A 2 4.35 -5.05 7.76
N GLU A 3 4.23 -6.28 8.21
CA GLU A 3 3.68 -6.69 9.50
C GLU A 3 4.42 -6.09 10.71
N VAL A 4 5.73 -5.83 10.59
CA VAL A 4 6.51 -5.19 11.67
C VAL A 4 6.25 -3.68 11.73
N ALA A 5 6.12 -3.03 10.58
CA ALA A 5 5.99 -1.58 10.45
C ALA A 5 4.53 -1.10 10.35
N ALA A 6 3.57 -2.02 10.19
CA ALA A 6 2.15 -1.74 10.09
C ALA A 6 1.27 -2.89 10.63
N PRO A 7 1.50 -3.38 11.86
CA PRO A 7 0.60 -4.34 12.51
C PRO A 7 -0.76 -3.71 12.85
N ASP A 8 -0.81 -2.39 13.03
CA ASP A 8 -1.99 -1.62 13.43
C ASP A 8 -1.87 -0.14 13.05
N ALA A 9 -3.01 0.56 13.11
CA ALA A 9 -3.14 1.97 12.76
C ALA A 9 -2.20 2.90 13.55
N ALA A 10 -1.99 2.64 14.84
CA ALA A 10 -1.15 3.50 15.67
C ALA A 10 0.33 3.40 15.25
N THR A 11 0.77 2.18 14.94
CA THR A 11 2.12 1.89 14.46
C THR A 11 2.34 2.48 13.07
N VAL A 12 1.38 2.33 12.14
CA VAL A 12 1.40 2.99 10.82
C VAL A 12 1.61 4.50 10.95
N ARG A 13 0.74 5.16 11.73
CA ARG A 13 0.79 6.63 11.90
C ARG A 13 2.12 7.08 12.49
N ARG A 14 2.59 6.39 13.54
CA ARG A 14 3.88 6.68 14.18
C ARG A 14 5.05 6.54 13.20
N HIS A 15 5.09 5.50 12.38
CA HIS A 15 6.20 5.33 11.42
C HIS A 15 6.20 6.40 10.34
N ILE A 16 5.04 6.73 9.78
CA ILE A 16 4.91 7.81 8.78
C ILE A 16 5.35 9.14 9.39
N ASP A 17 4.88 9.46 10.60
CA ASP A 17 5.23 10.71 11.28
C ASP A 17 6.71 10.82 11.62
N ASN A 18 7.30 9.75 12.13
CA ASN A 18 8.73 9.72 12.43
C ASN A 18 9.56 9.90 11.16
N SER A 19 9.16 9.30 10.04
CA SER A 19 9.87 9.47 8.76
C SER A 19 9.75 10.90 8.24
N LEU A 20 8.57 11.52 8.32
CA LEU A 20 8.37 12.91 7.91
C LEU A 20 9.12 13.89 8.81
N ALA A 21 9.23 13.60 10.11
CA ALA A 21 9.94 14.44 11.08
C ALA A 21 11.46 14.55 10.80
N ILE A 22 12.03 13.64 10.01
CA ILE A 22 13.43 13.72 9.55
C ILE A 22 13.62 14.91 8.57
N GLY A 23 12.54 15.42 7.97
CA GLY A 23 12.59 16.55 7.04
C GLY A 23 12.98 16.17 5.61
N VAL A 24 12.81 14.90 5.24
CA VAL A 24 13.03 14.39 3.87
C VAL A 24 11.72 13.90 3.25
N PRO A 25 11.58 13.91 1.91
CA PRO A 25 10.44 13.30 1.24
C PRO A 25 10.32 11.80 1.56
N VAL A 26 9.10 11.33 1.79
CA VAL A 26 8.80 9.93 2.13
C VAL A 26 7.85 9.33 1.11
N ILE A 27 8.09 8.07 0.77
CA ILE A 27 7.16 7.22 0.03
C ILE A 27 7.08 5.87 0.75
N ILE A 28 5.86 5.33 0.88
CA ILE A 28 5.68 3.92 1.26
C ILE A 28 5.87 3.07 0.01
N GLY A 29 7.14 2.71 -0.27
CA GLY A 29 7.52 2.07 -1.54
C GLY A 29 6.97 0.65 -1.75
N GLU A 30 6.52 -0.02 -0.69
CA GLU A 30 5.87 -1.32 -0.77
C GLU A 30 4.89 -1.47 0.39
N PHE A 31 3.77 -2.17 0.18
CA PHE A 31 2.91 -2.73 1.22
C PHE A 31 1.93 -3.74 0.58
N SER A 32 1.37 -4.63 1.39
CA SER A 32 0.32 -5.58 0.99
C SER A 32 -0.63 -5.81 2.18
N ASP A 33 -1.61 -6.71 2.07
CA ASP A 33 -2.52 -7.03 3.17
C ASP A 33 -1.92 -7.97 4.23
N ARG A 34 -0.82 -8.65 3.90
CA ARG A 34 -0.17 -9.63 4.75
C ARG A 34 1.27 -9.86 4.32
N GLN A 35 2.17 -10.18 5.25
CA GLN A 35 3.49 -10.74 4.95
C GLN A 35 3.83 -11.86 5.94
N SER A 36 4.43 -12.95 5.45
CA SER A 36 4.83 -14.11 6.28
C SER A 36 3.70 -14.64 7.18
N GLY A 37 2.47 -14.66 6.65
CA GLY A 37 1.26 -15.10 7.36
C GLY A 37 0.69 -14.10 8.38
N LYS A 38 1.28 -12.92 8.57
CA LYS A 38 0.85 -11.91 9.55
C LYS A 38 0.17 -10.71 8.87
N PRO A 39 -0.97 -10.24 9.39
CA PRO A 39 -1.75 -9.17 8.78
C PRO A 39 -0.98 -7.84 8.78
N VAL A 40 -1.29 -7.01 7.79
CA VAL A 40 -0.80 -5.65 7.65
C VAL A 40 -2.01 -4.72 7.59
N ASP A 41 -1.99 -3.62 8.36
CA ASP A 41 -3.04 -2.60 8.32
C ASP A 41 -2.88 -1.67 7.11
N TYR A 42 -3.00 -2.25 5.92
CA TYR A 42 -2.86 -1.54 4.64
C TYR A 42 -3.88 -0.43 4.45
N LYS A 43 -5.06 -0.54 5.07
CA LYS A 43 -6.11 0.48 5.02
C LYS A 43 -5.66 1.75 5.74
N SER A 44 -5.08 1.61 6.93
CA SER A 44 -4.47 2.74 7.64
C SER A 44 -3.30 3.33 6.85
N ILE A 45 -2.50 2.53 6.14
CA ILE A 45 -1.43 3.03 5.27
C ILE A 45 -2.03 3.95 4.20
N MET A 46 -3.00 3.46 3.41
CA MET A 46 -3.61 4.20 2.31
C MET A 46 -4.29 5.49 2.81
N GLN A 47 -5.09 5.39 3.88
CA GLN A 47 -5.76 6.54 4.48
C GLN A 47 -4.75 7.57 4.98
N TYR A 48 -3.76 7.16 5.77
CA TYR A 48 -2.86 8.12 6.40
C TYR A 48 -1.88 8.75 5.42
N CYS A 49 -1.48 8.00 4.39
CA CYS A 49 -0.71 8.55 3.28
C CYS A 49 -1.48 9.67 2.56
N SER A 50 -2.79 9.50 2.33
CA SER A 50 -3.65 10.56 1.80
C SER A 50 -3.69 11.77 2.75
N GLU A 51 -3.90 11.57 4.06
CA GLU A 51 -3.91 12.64 5.08
C GLU A 51 -2.59 13.42 5.16
N ARG A 52 -1.45 12.75 4.95
CA ARG A 52 -0.09 13.31 5.10
C ARG A 52 0.58 13.71 3.79
N SER A 53 -0.09 13.55 2.65
CA SER A 53 0.50 13.76 1.32
C SER A 53 1.77 12.93 1.08
N VAL A 54 1.74 11.66 1.51
CA VAL A 54 2.81 10.68 1.29
C VAL A 54 2.40 9.76 0.14
N GLY A 55 3.31 9.54 -0.81
CA GLY A 55 3.08 8.59 -1.89
C GLY A 55 3.14 7.13 -1.40
N TRP A 56 2.51 6.21 -2.12
CA TRP A 56 2.62 4.79 -1.84
C TRP A 56 2.60 3.95 -3.12
N LEU A 57 3.17 2.75 -3.05
CA LEU A 57 3.15 1.74 -4.11
C LEU A 57 2.76 0.39 -3.48
N ALA A 58 1.64 -0.18 -3.91
CA ALA A 58 1.19 -1.49 -3.44
C ALA A 58 2.00 -2.62 -4.12
N TRP A 59 2.35 -3.65 -3.34
CA TRP A 59 3.08 -4.82 -3.80
C TRP A 59 2.12 -6.02 -3.91
N SER A 60 2.00 -6.69 -5.06
CA SER A 60 2.47 -6.29 -6.40
C SER A 60 1.51 -6.81 -7.47
N TRP A 61 1.64 -6.36 -8.72
CA TRP A 61 0.64 -6.64 -9.76
C TRP A 61 0.30 -8.14 -9.90
N HIS A 62 1.31 -8.97 -10.15
CA HIS A 62 1.17 -10.41 -10.30
C HIS A 62 2.56 -11.08 -10.27
N GLY A 63 2.62 -12.35 -9.90
CA GLY A 63 3.81 -13.20 -10.08
C GLY A 63 4.67 -13.35 -8.83
N ASN A 64 4.11 -13.12 -7.65
CA ASN A 64 4.73 -13.52 -6.40
C ASN A 64 4.95 -15.05 -6.34
N ASN A 65 5.92 -15.50 -5.53
CA ASN A 65 6.16 -16.92 -5.31
C ASN A 65 5.07 -17.54 -4.42
N GLU A 66 5.13 -18.86 -4.18
CA GLU A 66 4.09 -19.58 -3.42
C GLU A 66 3.84 -18.99 -2.03
N ASP A 67 4.88 -18.51 -1.33
CA ASP A 67 4.78 -17.96 0.02
C ASP A 67 4.10 -16.58 0.07
N THR A 68 4.14 -15.83 -1.04
CA THR A 68 3.59 -14.46 -1.12
C THR A 68 2.55 -14.28 -2.20
N ALA A 69 2.04 -15.36 -2.81
CA ALA A 69 1.04 -15.31 -3.88
C ALA A 69 -0.25 -14.58 -3.48
N ASN A 70 -0.58 -14.52 -2.19
CA ASN A 70 -1.72 -13.74 -1.70
C ASN A 70 -1.56 -12.22 -1.89
N MET A 71 -0.34 -11.73 -2.12
CA MET A 71 -0.06 -10.30 -2.32
C MET A 71 -0.32 -9.85 -3.77
N ASP A 72 -0.62 -10.78 -4.69
CA ASP A 72 -0.94 -10.43 -6.07
C ASP A 72 -2.19 -9.55 -6.15
N LEU A 73 -2.09 -8.42 -6.85
CA LEU A 73 -3.22 -7.52 -7.10
C LEU A 73 -4.10 -8.04 -8.25
N SER A 74 -3.56 -8.88 -9.12
CA SER A 74 -4.25 -9.47 -10.27
C SER A 74 -4.00 -10.98 -10.34
N ARG A 75 -5.00 -11.74 -10.80
CA ARG A 75 -4.92 -13.21 -10.99
C ARG A 75 -4.08 -13.62 -12.22
N GLY A 76 -3.28 -12.71 -12.76
CA GLY A 76 -2.51 -12.88 -13.99
C GLY A 76 -2.05 -11.54 -14.54
N VAL A 77 -1.07 -11.52 -15.45
CA VAL A 77 -0.58 -10.28 -16.09
C VAL A 77 -1.74 -9.48 -16.71
N ASN A 78 -2.66 -10.17 -17.38
CA ASN A 78 -3.90 -9.62 -17.96
C ASN A 78 -5.15 -10.18 -17.27
N GLY A 79 -5.01 -10.62 -16.01
CA GLY A 79 -6.08 -11.22 -15.23
C GLY A 79 -7.03 -10.20 -14.62
N GLY A 80 -8.12 -10.69 -14.05
CA GLY A 80 -8.99 -9.87 -13.19
C GLY A 80 -8.36 -9.63 -11.82
N LEU A 81 -8.73 -8.52 -11.19
CA LEU A 81 -8.22 -8.12 -9.88
C LEU A 81 -8.56 -9.13 -8.78
N THR A 82 -7.62 -9.33 -7.87
CA THR A 82 -7.88 -9.98 -6.58
C THR A 82 -8.70 -9.07 -5.67
N SER A 83 -9.08 -9.56 -4.49
CA SER A 83 -9.73 -8.72 -3.48
C SER A 83 -8.83 -7.56 -3.05
N LEU A 84 -7.54 -7.83 -2.82
CA LEU A 84 -6.55 -6.80 -2.51
C LEU A 84 -6.42 -5.80 -3.67
N GLY A 85 -6.27 -6.27 -4.91
CA GLY A 85 -6.21 -5.39 -6.08
C GLY A 85 -7.45 -4.51 -6.25
N SER A 86 -8.63 -5.04 -5.94
CA SER A 86 -9.88 -4.28 -5.97
C SER A 86 -9.90 -3.17 -4.92
N GLU A 87 -9.42 -3.44 -3.70
CA GLU A 87 -9.31 -2.42 -2.65
C GLU A 87 -8.24 -1.36 -3.00
N ILE A 88 -7.09 -1.77 -3.53
CA ILE A 88 -6.02 -0.84 -3.95
C ILE A 88 -6.50 0.10 -5.05
N ILE A 89 -7.27 -0.40 -6.03
CA ILE A 89 -7.72 0.41 -7.17
C ILE A 89 -8.98 1.20 -6.82
N TYR A 90 -10.01 0.55 -6.28
CA TYR A 90 -11.36 1.11 -6.14
C TYR A 90 -11.74 1.49 -4.69
N GLY A 91 -10.90 1.20 -3.70
CA GLY A 91 -11.15 1.55 -2.31
C GLY A 91 -11.23 3.07 -2.09
N ALA A 92 -11.79 3.48 -0.94
CA ALA A 92 -12.01 4.90 -0.61
C ALA A 92 -10.75 5.77 -0.72
N HIS A 93 -9.58 5.21 -0.40
CA HIS A 93 -8.27 5.85 -0.52
C HIS A 93 -7.39 5.18 -1.60
N GLY A 94 -8.01 4.49 -2.56
CA GLY A 94 -7.35 3.77 -3.64
C GLY A 94 -6.93 4.67 -4.81
N ILE A 95 -6.37 4.04 -5.84
CA ILE A 95 -5.83 4.73 -7.02
C ILE A 95 -6.91 5.58 -7.69
N GLN A 96 -8.12 5.05 -7.88
CA GLN A 96 -9.19 5.75 -8.60
C GLN A 96 -9.61 7.04 -7.88
N SER A 97 -9.57 7.08 -6.55
CA SER A 97 -10.01 8.25 -5.78
C SER A 97 -8.89 9.25 -5.48
N GLN A 98 -7.63 8.80 -5.38
CA GLN A 98 -6.52 9.63 -4.89
C GLN A 98 -5.47 9.97 -5.95
N SER A 99 -5.28 9.11 -6.97
CA SER A 99 -4.17 9.26 -7.91
C SER A 99 -4.36 10.47 -8.82
N LYS A 100 -3.28 11.22 -9.02
CA LYS A 100 -3.22 12.35 -9.95
C LYS A 100 -2.03 12.12 -10.89
N ILE A 101 -2.29 12.20 -12.19
CA ILE A 101 -1.22 12.12 -13.19
C ILE A 101 -0.33 13.36 -13.01
N PRO A 102 1.00 13.21 -12.92
CA PRO A 102 1.91 14.35 -12.83
C PRO A 102 1.72 15.30 -14.02
N ASN A 103 1.63 16.60 -13.75
CA ASN A 103 1.49 17.63 -14.77
C ASN A 103 2.84 18.00 -15.39
N ILE A 104 3.47 17.02 -16.03
CA ILE A 104 4.78 17.12 -16.70
C ILE A 104 4.70 16.78 -18.20
N TRP A 105 3.46 16.76 -18.72
CA TRP A 105 3.12 16.45 -20.10
C TRP A 105 2.39 17.63 -20.72
#